data_AF-A0A2E7SP95-F1
#
_entry.id   AF-A0A2E7SP95-F1
#
_cell.length_a   1.000
_cell.length_b   1.000
_cell.length_c   1.000
_cell.angle_alpha   90.00
_cell.angle_beta   90.00
_cell.angle_gamma   90.00
#
_symmetry.space_group_name_H-M   'P 1'
#
loop_
_entity.id
_entity.type
_entity.pdbx_description
1 polymer ?
#
loop_
_entity_poly.entity_id
_entity_poly.type
_entity_poly.pdbx_seq_one_letter_code
_entity_poly.pdbx_strand_id
1 'polypeptide(L)'
;MSRVVVNRWWAAFMGQGIVSTQEDFGTQGESPTHPKLLDWLAVELVESGWSMKHIHKLIVMSHTYRQASMVSAEHLEKDPANKLYARAPRVRMSAEMIRDSALATSGLLEGKMFGPPIYPPQPAGIWRHVGRNAPKFVPAKNEDRFRRGVYVVWRRGAPYASFVNFDAPDRGACVVDRPRTNTPLQALTLLNDQAYVEMALAFANRIVNEPGLATDEQRIRFAFRVALSREAKPVEIDYLKSLLAKRAEELAADPKAAVALVGEARGLVIRKGEPKRLAKWFTVANILLNLDEGIVKG
;
A
#
# COMPACT_ATOMS: atom_id res chain seq x y z
N MET A 1 10.35 24.42 16.71
CA MET A 1 10.62 23.00 16.43
C MET A 1 9.36 22.12 16.51
N SER A 2 8.56 22.21 17.59
CA SER A 2 7.31 21.41 17.73
C SER A 2 6.31 21.63 16.59
N ARG A 3 6.04 22.89 16.18
CA ARG A 3 5.17 23.22 15.02
C ARG A 3 5.57 22.48 13.73
N VAL A 4 6.86 22.42 13.42
CA VAL A 4 7.37 21.74 12.22
C VAL A 4 7.08 20.25 12.30
N VAL A 5 7.36 19.63 13.46
CA VAL A 5 7.17 18.19 13.67
C VAL A 5 5.70 17.80 13.56
N VAL A 6 4.80 18.50 14.27
CA VAL A 6 3.37 18.19 14.23
C VAL A 6 2.77 18.43 12.85
N ASN A 7 3.25 19.44 12.11
CA ASN A 7 2.79 19.67 10.74
C ASN A 7 3.19 18.54 9.78
N ARG A 8 4.40 17.97 9.94
CA ARG A 8 4.83 16.82 9.13
C ARG A 8 4.00 15.57 9.43
N TRP A 9 3.68 15.33 10.70
CA TRP A 9 2.78 14.23 11.07
C TRP A 9 1.36 14.46 10.55
N TRP A 10 0.85 15.69 10.70
CA TRP A 10 -0.44 16.08 10.14
C TRP A 10 -0.47 15.84 8.63
N ALA A 11 0.54 16.30 7.87
CA ALA A 11 0.63 16.04 6.43
C ALA A 11 0.67 14.54 6.09
N ALA A 12 1.36 13.73 6.91
CA ALA A 12 1.43 12.29 6.71
C ALA A 12 0.05 11.62 6.86
N PHE A 13 -0.84 12.12 7.73
CA PHE A 13 -2.20 11.59 7.89
C PHE A 13 -3.21 12.25 6.94
N MET A 14 -3.18 13.58 6.87
CA MET A 14 -4.16 14.44 6.19
C MET A 14 -3.79 14.76 4.73
N GLY A 15 -2.73 14.16 4.20
CA GLY A 15 -2.30 14.31 2.81
C GLY A 15 -1.52 15.60 2.53
N GLN A 16 -1.86 16.68 3.24
CA GLN A 16 -1.20 17.99 3.19
C GLN A 16 -1.09 18.59 4.60
N GLY A 17 0.01 19.29 4.88
CA GLY A 17 0.23 19.98 6.16
C GLY A 17 -0.65 21.22 6.32
N ILE A 18 -0.88 21.63 7.58
CA ILE A 18 -1.52 22.90 7.92
C ILE A 18 -0.72 24.07 7.33
N VAL A 19 0.60 23.95 7.34
CA VAL A 19 1.53 24.67 6.47
C VAL A 19 1.84 23.74 5.30
N SER A 20 1.50 24.16 4.09
CA SER A 20 1.65 23.36 2.86
C SER A 20 3.12 23.13 2.49
N THR A 21 3.96 24.14 2.71
CA THR A 21 5.41 24.15 2.47
C THR A 21 6.12 23.47 3.63
N GLN A 22 6.28 22.14 3.53
CA GLN A 22 6.95 21.38 4.58
C GLN A 22 8.45 21.69 4.70
N GLU A 23 9.05 22.26 3.65
CA GLU A 23 10.49 22.55 3.57
C GLU A 23 10.86 23.86 4.24
N ASP A 24 9.92 24.82 4.32
CA ASP A 24 10.18 26.16 4.84
C ASP A 24 9.05 26.63 5.77
N PHE A 25 9.40 26.81 7.04
CA PHE A 25 8.53 27.37 8.10
C PHE A 25 8.87 28.83 8.43
N GLY A 26 9.77 29.44 7.66
CA GLY A 26 10.19 30.83 7.75
C GLY A 26 9.34 31.76 6.90
N THR A 27 9.89 32.94 6.59
CA THR A 27 9.18 34.03 5.90
C THR A 27 8.92 33.76 4.41
N GLN A 28 9.59 32.77 3.83
CA GLN A 28 9.37 32.33 2.44
C GLN A 28 8.40 31.14 2.36
N GLY A 29 7.96 30.61 3.50
CA GLY A 29 6.92 29.58 3.59
C GLY A 29 5.51 30.15 3.44
N GLU A 30 4.56 29.27 3.17
CA GLU A 30 3.14 29.62 3.18
C GLU A 30 2.65 29.80 4.62
N SER A 31 1.71 30.74 4.82
CA SER A 31 1.03 30.89 6.10
C SER A 31 0.20 29.65 6.46
N PRO A 32 0.13 29.27 7.74
CA PRO A 32 -0.71 28.15 8.17
C PRO A 32 -2.18 28.44 7.89
N THR A 33 -2.90 27.46 7.35
CA THR A 33 -4.36 27.56 7.13
C THR A 33 -5.14 27.64 8.45
N HIS A 34 -4.65 26.94 9.47
CA HIS A 34 -5.26 26.86 10.80
C HIS A 34 -4.22 27.16 11.89
N PRO A 35 -3.81 28.42 12.09
CA PRO A 35 -2.73 28.79 13.01
C PRO A 35 -3.01 28.35 14.45
N LYS A 36 -4.24 28.53 14.94
CA LYS A 36 -4.62 28.15 16.31
C LYS A 36 -4.53 26.64 16.54
N LEU A 37 -4.89 25.83 15.54
CA LEU A 37 -4.80 24.37 15.61
C LEU A 37 -3.34 23.92 15.64
N LEU A 38 -2.51 24.49 14.77
CA LEU A 38 -1.08 24.20 14.73
C LEU A 38 -0.41 24.54 16.06
N ASP A 39 -0.77 25.68 16.64
CA ASP A 39 -0.25 26.14 17.92
C ASP A 39 -0.67 25.23 19.07
N TRP A 40 -1.95 24.87 19.10
CA TRP A 40 -2.47 23.94 20.10
C TRP A 40 -1.76 22.57 20.02
N LEU A 41 -1.64 21.97 18.84
CA LEU A 41 -0.92 20.70 18.66
C LEU A 41 0.56 20.81 19.07
N ALA A 42 1.20 21.95 18.79
CA ALA A 42 2.59 22.18 19.12
C ALA A 42 2.82 22.33 20.64
N VAL A 43 1.90 22.98 21.35
CA VAL A 43 1.90 23.08 22.83
C VAL A 43 1.62 21.71 23.44
N GLU A 44 0.59 21.01 22.96
CA GLU A 44 0.23 19.67 23.43
C GLU A 44 1.40 18.67 23.30
N LEU A 45 2.18 18.76 22.22
CA LEU A 45 3.36 17.92 22.04
C LEU A 45 4.40 18.16 23.14
N VAL A 46 4.62 19.43 23.52
CA VAL A 46 5.60 19.78 24.55
C VAL A 46 5.10 19.38 25.94
N GLU A 47 3.83 19.70 26.26
CA GLU A 47 3.22 19.43 27.56
C GLU A 47 3.03 17.93 27.83
N SER A 48 2.78 17.13 26.78
CA SER A 48 2.73 15.66 26.87
C SER A 48 4.10 14.97 26.92
N GLY A 49 5.19 15.73 27.10
CA GLY A 49 6.55 15.20 27.19
C GLY A 49 7.07 14.65 25.85
N TRP A 50 6.70 15.28 24.74
CA TRP A 50 7.10 14.90 23.37
C TRP A 50 6.57 13.53 22.93
N SER A 51 5.41 13.12 23.45
CA SER A 51 4.81 11.84 23.12
C SER A 51 4.22 11.80 21.70
N MET A 52 4.98 11.22 20.76
CA MET A 52 4.53 11.03 19.37
C MET A 52 3.22 10.24 19.28
N LYS A 53 3.08 9.15 20.07
CA LYS A 53 1.88 8.31 20.06
C LYS A 53 0.64 9.09 20.50
N HIS A 54 0.80 10.01 21.44
CA HIS A 54 -0.30 10.85 21.93
C HIS A 54 -0.83 11.76 20.81
N ILE A 55 0.06 12.51 20.15
CA ILE A 55 -0.32 13.38 19.03
C ILE A 55 -0.91 12.60 17.86
N HIS A 56 -0.31 11.45 17.50
CA HIS A 56 -0.86 10.59 16.45
C HIS A 56 -2.29 10.13 16.79
N LYS A 57 -2.53 9.72 18.05
CA LYS A 57 -3.87 9.33 18.51
C LYS A 57 -4.85 10.50 18.40
N LEU A 58 -4.47 11.72 18.82
CA LEU A 58 -5.32 12.90 18.70
C LEU A 58 -5.72 13.17 17.24
N ILE A 59 -4.76 13.08 16.30
CA ILE A 59 -5.02 13.29 14.88
C ILE A 59 -6.00 12.23 14.34
N VAL A 60 -5.69 10.93 14.51
CA VAL A 60 -6.50 9.84 13.91
C VAL A 60 -7.87 9.66 14.59
N MET A 61 -8.03 10.17 15.82
CA MET A 61 -9.32 10.15 16.52
C MET A 61 -10.13 11.45 16.32
N SER A 62 -9.57 12.46 15.65
CA SER A 62 -10.27 13.72 15.38
C SER A 62 -11.51 13.50 14.50
N HIS A 63 -12.45 14.46 14.55
CA HIS A 63 -13.59 14.46 13.63
C HIS A 63 -13.10 14.63 12.18
N THR A 64 -12.14 15.54 11.96
CA THR A 64 -11.58 15.85 10.64
C THR A 64 -10.96 14.62 9.96
N TYR A 65 -10.21 13.79 10.69
CA TYR A 65 -9.62 12.57 10.12
C TYR A 65 -10.68 11.53 9.76
N ARG A 66 -11.80 11.47 10.51
CA ARG A 66 -12.88 10.49 10.32
C ARG A 66 -13.94 10.92 9.30
N GLN A 67 -13.74 12.04 8.62
CA GLN A 67 -14.65 12.47 7.54
C GLN A 67 -14.59 11.50 6.35
N ALA A 68 -15.66 11.47 5.56
CA ALA A 68 -15.67 10.71 4.31
C ALA A 68 -14.78 11.38 3.25
N SER A 69 -14.21 10.58 2.35
CA SER A 69 -13.46 11.05 1.18
C SER A 69 -14.36 11.44 -0.01
N MET A 70 -15.68 11.55 0.19
CA MET A 70 -16.62 11.89 -0.88
C MET A 70 -16.42 13.34 -1.34
N VAL A 71 -16.25 13.53 -2.64
CA VAL A 71 -16.07 14.84 -3.27
C VAL A 71 -17.38 15.25 -3.94
N SER A 72 -17.95 16.38 -3.52
CA SER A 72 -19.12 17.00 -4.16
C SER A 72 -18.68 18.14 -5.08
N ALA A 73 -19.57 18.60 -5.96
CA ALA A 73 -19.30 19.78 -6.79
C ALA A 73 -19.00 21.02 -5.92
N GLU A 74 -19.74 21.19 -4.83
CA GLU A 74 -19.52 22.29 -3.87
C GLU A 74 -18.13 22.21 -3.19
N HIS A 75 -17.65 21.01 -2.85
CA HIS A 75 -16.29 20.83 -2.33
C HIS A 75 -15.24 21.32 -3.32
N LEU A 76 -15.41 21.01 -4.61
CA LEU A 76 -14.47 21.40 -5.67
C LEU A 76 -14.53 22.90 -5.98
N GLU A 77 -15.72 23.49 -5.92
CA GLU A 77 -15.91 24.92 -6.16
C GLU A 77 -15.27 25.77 -5.06
N LYS A 78 -15.45 25.38 -3.79
CA LYS A 78 -14.96 26.16 -2.64
C LYS A 78 -13.49 25.89 -2.32
N ASP A 79 -13.06 24.62 -2.37
CA ASP A 79 -11.72 24.22 -1.97
C ASP A 79 -11.26 22.97 -2.75
N PRO A 80 -10.85 23.16 -4.01
CA PRO A 80 -10.42 22.06 -4.87
C PRO A 80 -9.19 21.34 -4.28
N ALA A 81 -8.31 22.08 -3.60
CA ALA A 81 -7.08 21.56 -3.01
C ALA A 81 -7.28 20.90 -1.63
N ASN A 82 -8.48 20.97 -1.04
CA ASN A 82 -8.79 20.47 0.31
C ASN A 82 -7.90 21.10 1.42
N LYS A 83 -7.51 22.36 1.27
CA LYS A 83 -6.74 23.14 2.26
C LYS A 83 -7.47 23.32 3.59
N LEU A 84 -8.80 23.28 3.56
CA LEU A 84 -9.70 23.44 4.71
C LEU A 84 -10.07 22.11 5.36
N TYR A 85 -9.60 20.97 4.84
CA TYR A 85 -9.90 19.64 5.36
C TYR A 85 -11.40 19.37 5.52
N ALA A 86 -12.19 19.74 4.50
CA ALA A 86 -13.63 19.51 4.47
C ALA A 86 -14.00 18.04 4.16
N ARG A 87 -13.01 17.26 3.71
CA ARG A 87 -13.12 15.84 3.38
C ARG A 87 -11.83 15.11 3.73
N ALA A 88 -11.90 13.79 3.90
CA ALA A 88 -10.70 12.99 4.04
C ALA A 88 -9.86 13.01 2.74
N PRO A 89 -8.53 13.04 2.86
CA PRO A 89 -7.63 13.06 1.71
C PRO A 89 -7.62 11.71 1.02
N ARG A 90 -7.91 11.69 -0.27
CA ARG A 90 -7.78 10.48 -1.12
C ARG A 90 -6.45 10.54 -1.86
N VAL A 91 -5.40 9.99 -1.26
CA VAL A 91 -4.03 10.06 -1.82
C VAL A 91 -3.36 8.69 -1.90
N ARG A 92 -2.60 8.44 -2.97
CA ARG A 92 -1.85 7.20 -3.14
C ARG A 92 -0.88 7.00 -1.97
N MET A 93 -0.83 5.77 -1.46
CA MET A 93 0.14 5.33 -0.46
C MET A 93 1.59 5.46 -0.98
N SER A 94 2.56 5.51 -0.07
CA SER A 94 3.98 5.45 -0.45
C SER A 94 4.34 4.05 -0.94
N ALA A 95 5.47 3.91 -1.64
CA ALA A 95 5.95 2.62 -2.12
C ALA A 95 6.00 1.52 -1.04
N GLU A 96 6.50 1.87 0.15
CA GLU A 96 6.60 0.98 1.29
C GLU A 96 5.22 0.62 1.85
N MET A 97 4.30 1.59 1.90
CA MET A 97 2.93 1.37 2.37
C MET A 97 2.12 0.50 1.40
N ILE A 98 2.28 0.66 0.09
CA ILE A 98 1.62 -0.19 -0.92
C ILE A 98 2.05 -1.64 -0.73
N ARG A 99 3.37 -1.86 -0.59
CA ARG A 99 3.93 -3.18 -0.32
C ARG A 99 3.41 -3.76 1.00
N ASP A 100 3.49 -2.99 2.09
CA ASP A 100 3.08 -3.44 3.43
C ASP A 100 1.57 -3.72 3.49
N SER A 101 0.75 -2.95 2.78
CA SER A 101 -0.69 -3.18 2.64
C SER A 101 -0.99 -4.50 1.92
N ALA A 102 -0.31 -4.77 0.80
CA ALA A 102 -0.47 -6.02 0.06
C ALA A 102 0.01 -7.24 0.88
N LEU A 103 1.10 -7.11 1.62
CA LEU A 103 1.59 -8.14 2.55
C LEU A 103 0.60 -8.39 3.70
N ALA A 104 0.02 -7.35 4.28
CA ALA A 104 -0.97 -7.48 5.35
C ALA A 104 -2.27 -8.13 4.86
N THR A 105 -2.74 -7.69 3.68
CA THR A 105 -3.95 -8.22 3.02
C THR A 105 -3.80 -9.70 2.69
N SER A 106 -2.65 -10.08 2.14
CA SER A 106 -2.32 -11.46 1.80
C SER A 106 -2.05 -12.37 3.01
N GLY A 107 -1.81 -11.79 4.19
CA GLY A 107 -1.47 -12.55 5.41
C GLY A 107 0.00 -12.99 5.45
N LEU A 108 0.85 -12.45 4.59
CA LEU A 108 2.28 -12.78 4.53
C LEU A 108 3.15 -11.85 5.37
N LEU A 109 2.61 -10.71 5.82
CA LEU A 109 3.40 -9.69 6.52
C LEU A 109 4.12 -10.25 7.74
N GLU A 110 5.45 -10.25 7.68
CA GLU A 110 6.31 -10.68 8.78
C GLU A 110 6.64 -9.50 9.72
N GLY A 111 6.34 -9.68 11.01
CA GLY A 111 6.43 -8.66 12.05
C GLY A 111 7.82 -8.48 12.67
N LYS A 112 8.79 -9.33 12.30
CA LYS A 112 10.16 -9.31 12.83
C LYS A 112 10.84 -7.94 12.71
N MET A 113 11.14 -7.37 13.87
CA MET A 113 11.86 -6.10 14.01
C MET A 113 13.39 -6.30 14.01
N PHE A 114 14.10 -5.25 13.59
CA PHE A 114 15.58 -5.16 13.58
C PHE A 114 16.26 -6.18 12.66
N GLY A 115 17.59 -6.20 12.69
CA GLY A 115 18.39 -7.10 11.85
C GLY A 115 18.71 -6.54 10.45
N PRO A 116 19.32 -7.36 9.58
CA PRO A 116 19.83 -6.91 8.29
C PRO A 116 18.71 -6.57 7.30
N PRO A 117 19.03 -5.79 6.24
CA PRO A 117 18.11 -5.52 5.15
C PRO A 117 17.70 -6.79 4.41
N ILE A 118 16.51 -6.76 3.82
CA ILE A 118 15.95 -7.83 3.00
C ILE A 118 16.07 -7.51 1.51
N TYR A 119 15.98 -8.56 0.71
CA TYR A 119 16.07 -8.51 -0.74
C TYR A 119 14.82 -9.19 -1.32
N PRO A 120 13.71 -8.45 -1.54
CA PRO A 120 12.54 -9.00 -2.20
C PRO A 120 12.85 -9.44 -3.63
N PRO A 121 12.00 -10.23 -4.28
CA PRO A 121 12.12 -10.48 -5.72
C PRO A 121 12.15 -9.19 -6.52
N GLN A 122 12.98 -9.17 -7.56
CA GLN A 122 12.98 -8.14 -8.59
C GLN A 122 13.48 -8.76 -9.91
N PRO A 123 13.20 -8.12 -11.06
CA PRO A 123 13.73 -8.57 -12.34
C PRO A 123 15.27 -8.61 -12.38
N ALA A 124 15.81 -9.53 -13.17
CA ALA A 124 17.24 -9.65 -13.38
C ALA A 124 17.83 -8.45 -14.16
N GLY A 125 19.13 -8.21 -14.01
CA GLY A 125 19.85 -7.18 -14.80
C GLY A 125 19.71 -5.73 -14.29
N ILE A 126 18.86 -5.45 -13.31
CA ILE A 126 18.68 -4.09 -12.75
C ILE A 126 19.76 -3.76 -11.71
N TRP A 127 20.26 -4.75 -10.99
CA TRP A 127 21.27 -4.54 -9.96
C TRP A 127 22.67 -4.40 -10.54
N ARG A 128 23.16 -3.16 -10.65
CA ARG A 128 24.52 -2.88 -11.13
C ARG A 128 25.56 -3.18 -10.04
N HIS A 129 26.43 -4.16 -10.32
CA HIS A 129 27.56 -4.52 -9.45
C HIS A 129 28.78 -3.65 -9.78
N VAL A 130 28.82 -2.43 -9.24
CA VAL A 130 29.98 -1.53 -9.37
C VAL A 130 30.98 -1.75 -8.23
N GLY A 131 32.17 -2.26 -8.57
CA GLY A 131 33.29 -2.48 -7.64
C GLY A 131 33.45 -3.93 -7.19
N ARG A 132 34.66 -4.29 -6.72
CA ARG A 132 35.06 -5.68 -6.39
C ARG A 132 34.27 -6.29 -5.22
N ASN A 133 33.78 -5.45 -4.29
CA ASN A 133 33.08 -5.85 -3.06
C ASN A 133 31.61 -5.37 -3.01
N ALA A 134 30.97 -5.13 -4.15
CA ALA A 134 29.57 -4.70 -4.12
C ALA A 134 28.65 -5.84 -3.63
N PRO A 135 27.65 -5.55 -2.77
CA PRO A 135 26.71 -6.57 -2.33
C PRO A 135 25.95 -7.14 -3.53
N LYS A 136 25.81 -8.46 -3.61
CA LYS A 136 25.00 -9.14 -4.62
C LYS A 136 23.52 -9.07 -4.21
N PHE A 137 22.64 -8.82 -5.17
CA PHE A 137 21.21 -8.93 -4.93
C PHE A 137 20.81 -10.40 -5.02
N VAL A 138 20.67 -11.06 -3.87
CA VAL A 138 20.20 -12.44 -3.77
C VAL A 138 18.80 -12.40 -3.16
N PRO A 139 17.74 -12.66 -3.94
CA PRO A 139 16.39 -12.64 -3.40
C PRO A 139 16.25 -13.59 -2.21
N ALA A 140 15.64 -13.10 -1.13
CA ALA A 140 15.34 -13.89 0.05
C ALA A 140 14.39 -15.05 -0.34
N LYS A 141 14.73 -16.25 0.12
CA LYS A 141 13.93 -17.48 -0.12
C LYS A 141 13.05 -17.87 1.07
N ASN A 142 13.29 -17.26 2.23
CA ASN A 142 12.60 -17.46 3.50
C ASN A 142 11.60 -16.33 3.76
N GLU A 143 11.02 -16.31 4.96
CA GLU A 143 10.11 -15.29 5.48
C GLU A 143 10.63 -13.85 5.37
N ASP A 144 11.96 -13.64 5.32
CA ASP A 144 12.54 -12.31 5.18
C ASP A 144 12.04 -11.58 3.91
N ARG A 145 11.62 -12.32 2.87
CA ARG A 145 11.04 -11.72 1.67
C ARG A 145 9.71 -11.00 1.92
N PHE A 146 9.04 -11.26 3.04
CA PHE A 146 7.74 -10.71 3.41
C PHE A 146 7.81 -9.72 4.58
N ARG A 147 9.02 -9.28 4.96
CA ARG A 147 9.17 -8.23 5.97
C ARG A 147 8.78 -6.87 5.41
N ARG A 148 8.44 -5.96 6.32
CA ARG A 148 8.05 -4.57 6.06
C ARG A 148 9.00 -3.86 5.10
N GLY A 149 8.44 -2.99 4.26
CA GLY A 149 9.14 -2.19 3.26
C GLY A 149 10.31 -1.38 3.81
N VAL A 150 10.24 -0.98 5.09
CA VAL A 150 11.33 -0.27 5.80
C VAL A 150 12.63 -1.10 5.89
N TYR A 151 12.54 -2.42 5.81
CA TYR A 151 13.70 -3.33 5.81
C TYR A 151 14.24 -3.64 4.42
N VAL A 152 13.56 -3.20 3.35
CA VAL A 152 14.04 -3.44 1.97
C VAL A 152 15.34 -2.69 1.75
N VAL A 153 16.31 -3.37 1.13
CA VAL A 153 17.60 -2.77 0.81
C VAL A 153 17.43 -1.46 0.03
N TRP A 154 18.10 -0.41 0.51
CA TRP A 154 18.05 0.91 -0.12
C TRP A 154 19.45 1.43 -0.44
N ARG A 155 19.91 1.10 -1.64
CA ARG A 155 21.26 1.42 -2.14
C ARG A 155 21.24 2.64 -3.07
N ARG A 156 22.07 3.64 -2.77
CA ARG A 156 22.33 4.80 -3.64
C ARG A 156 22.87 4.32 -4.99
N GLY A 157 22.12 4.55 -6.08
CA GLY A 157 22.47 4.16 -7.46
C GLY A 157 21.93 2.80 -7.93
N ALA A 158 21.32 2.00 -7.06
CA ALA A 158 20.56 0.80 -7.43
C ALA A 158 19.43 0.54 -6.42
N PRO A 159 18.45 1.46 -6.28
CA PRO A 159 17.28 1.27 -5.43
C PRO A 159 16.42 0.09 -5.91
N TYR A 160 15.58 -0.43 -5.02
CA TYR A 160 14.64 -1.49 -5.34
C TYR A 160 13.66 -1.04 -6.44
N ALA A 161 13.56 -1.81 -7.53
CA ALA A 161 12.89 -1.38 -8.76
C ALA A 161 11.41 -1.00 -8.54
N SER A 162 10.66 -1.80 -7.78
CA SER A 162 9.27 -1.48 -7.46
C SER A 162 9.16 -0.16 -6.68
N PHE A 163 10.08 0.11 -5.75
CA PHE A 163 10.06 1.36 -4.99
C PHE A 163 10.31 2.58 -5.85
N VAL A 164 11.24 2.50 -6.80
CA VAL A 164 11.46 3.58 -7.79
C VAL A 164 10.19 3.84 -8.58
N ASN A 165 9.54 2.78 -9.06
CA ASN A 165 8.33 2.94 -9.87
C ASN A 165 7.17 3.58 -9.08
N PHE A 166 7.14 3.41 -7.75
CA PHE A 166 6.20 4.07 -6.84
C PHE A 166 6.77 5.33 -6.18
N ASP A 167 7.65 6.06 -6.88
CA ASP A 167 8.16 7.38 -6.48
C ASP A 167 8.94 7.40 -5.15
N ALA A 168 9.53 6.27 -4.74
CA ALA A 168 10.43 6.27 -3.59
C ALA A 168 11.72 7.05 -3.93
N PRO A 169 12.26 7.84 -2.98
CA PRO A 169 13.48 8.59 -3.24
C PRO A 169 14.70 7.68 -3.47
N ASP A 170 15.73 8.16 -4.16
CA ASP A 170 16.91 7.37 -4.56
C ASP A 170 18.12 7.51 -3.61
N ARG A 171 17.95 8.24 -2.49
CA ARG A 171 19.00 8.65 -1.53
C ARG A 171 20.15 9.45 -2.15
N GLY A 172 19.96 10.03 -3.34
CA GLY A 172 20.89 10.99 -3.92
C GLY A 172 20.85 12.35 -3.22
N ALA A 173 19.66 12.76 -2.79
CA ALA A 173 19.41 14.02 -2.09
C ALA A 173 18.42 13.87 -0.94
N CYS A 174 18.30 14.91 -0.10
CA CYS A 174 17.22 15.01 0.87
C CYS A 174 15.90 15.26 0.14
N VAL A 175 14.85 14.53 0.51
CA VAL A 175 13.50 14.69 -0.05
C VAL A 175 12.55 14.91 1.13
N VAL A 176 12.07 16.14 1.27
CA VAL A 176 11.19 16.54 2.38
C VAL A 176 9.75 16.20 2.06
N ASP A 177 9.29 16.53 0.85
CA ASP A 177 8.01 16.08 0.30
C ASP A 177 8.23 15.06 -0.81
N ARG A 178 7.52 13.92 -0.73
CA ARG A 178 7.71 12.83 -1.69
C ARG A 178 6.78 13.05 -2.89
N PRO A 179 7.28 13.01 -4.13
CA PRO A 179 6.43 13.09 -5.29
C PRO A 179 5.43 11.93 -5.32
N ARG A 180 4.27 12.16 -5.92
CA ARG A 180 3.23 11.14 -6.11
C ARG A 180 2.77 11.21 -7.56
N THR A 181 3.08 10.17 -8.31
CA THR A 181 2.57 9.99 -9.67
C THR A 181 1.59 8.83 -9.70
N ASN A 182 0.70 8.82 -10.70
CA ASN A 182 -0.17 7.70 -11.01
C ASN A 182 0.03 7.36 -12.49
N THR A 183 0.82 6.33 -12.77
CA THR A 183 1.21 5.97 -14.15
C THR A 183 0.72 4.57 -14.50
N PRO A 184 0.45 4.27 -15.79
CA PRO A 184 0.10 2.92 -16.21
C PRO A 184 1.15 1.87 -15.83
N LEU A 185 2.44 2.26 -15.75
CA LEU A 185 3.52 1.36 -15.36
C LEU A 185 3.39 0.91 -13.88
N GLN A 186 2.84 1.74 -13.01
CA GLN A 186 2.55 1.39 -11.63
C GLN A 186 1.45 0.33 -11.55
N ALA A 187 0.36 0.49 -12.30
CA ALA A 187 -0.69 -0.52 -12.40
C ALA A 187 -0.13 -1.85 -12.96
N LEU A 188 0.70 -1.80 -13.99
CA LEU A 188 1.36 -3.00 -14.55
C LEU A 188 2.33 -3.66 -13.55
N THR A 189 2.98 -2.90 -12.68
CA THR A 189 3.85 -3.46 -11.64
C THR A 189 3.04 -4.27 -10.63
N LEU A 190 1.92 -3.75 -10.15
CA LEU A 190 1.04 -4.48 -9.23
C LEU A 190 0.47 -5.76 -9.86
N LEU A 191 0.18 -5.75 -11.17
CA LEU A 191 -0.36 -6.91 -11.87
C LEU A 191 0.67 -8.02 -12.12
N ASN A 192 1.93 -7.65 -12.40
CA ASN A 192 2.89 -8.56 -13.04
C ASN A 192 4.21 -8.75 -12.27
N ASP A 193 4.59 -7.84 -11.37
CA ASP A 193 5.83 -8.01 -10.61
C ASP A 193 5.71 -9.23 -9.69
N GLN A 194 6.74 -10.07 -9.70
CA GLN A 194 6.75 -11.35 -8.99
C GLN A 194 6.35 -11.20 -7.52
N ALA A 195 6.76 -10.12 -6.85
CA ALA A 195 6.43 -9.92 -5.45
C ALA A 195 4.92 -9.72 -5.25
N TYR A 196 4.24 -8.99 -6.14
CA TYR A 196 2.80 -8.75 -6.05
C TYR A 196 1.98 -9.95 -6.53
N VAL A 197 2.46 -10.69 -7.53
CA VAL A 197 1.83 -11.96 -7.96
C VAL A 197 1.80 -12.97 -6.80
N GLU A 198 2.91 -13.10 -6.07
CA GLU A 198 2.98 -13.97 -4.89
C GLU A 198 2.04 -13.52 -3.77
N MET A 199 1.93 -12.21 -3.52
CA MET A 199 0.97 -11.66 -2.55
C MET A 199 -0.47 -11.90 -2.98
N ALA A 200 -0.79 -11.74 -4.27
CA ALA A 200 -2.12 -12.04 -4.80
C ALA A 200 -2.45 -13.53 -4.71
N LEU A 201 -1.50 -14.43 -4.96
CA LEU A 201 -1.68 -15.87 -4.77
C LEU A 201 -1.90 -16.23 -3.29
N ALA A 202 -1.15 -15.62 -2.39
CA ALA A 202 -1.35 -15.80 -0.96
C ALA A 202 -2.70 -15.26 -0.49
N PHE A 203 -3.13 -14.12 -1.00
CA PHE A 203 -4.45 -13.58 -0.71
C PHE A 203 -5.57 -14.47 -1.24
N ALA A 204 -5.44 -15.01 -2.46
CA ALA A 204 -6.36 -16.00 -3.00
C ALA A 204 -6.42 -17.26 -2.13
N ASN A 205 -5.27 -17.74 -1.64
CA ASN A 205 -5.20 -18.88 -0.73
C ASN A 205 -5.92 -18.58 0.60
N ARG A 206 -5.77 -17.36 1.12
CA ARG A 206 -6.49 -16.88 2.31
C ARG A 206 -8.00 -16.88 2.07
N ILE A 207 -8.48 -16.31 0.96
CA ILE A 207 -9.91 -16.26 0.61
C ILE A 207 -10.53 -17.67 0.50
N VAL A 208 -9.80 -18.61 -0.11
CA VAL A 208 -10.27 -19.97 -0.34
C VAL A 208 -10.38 -20.78 0.95
N ASN A 209 -9.48 -20.53 1.90
CA ASN A 209 -9.34 -21.30 3.14
C ASN A 209 -9.95 -20.61 4.37
N GLU A 210 -10.53 -19.43 4.21
CA GLU A 210 -11.18 -18.71 5.31
C GLU A 210 -12.36 -19.54 5.88
N PRO A 211 -12.36 -19.83 7.20
CA PRO A 211 -13.38 -20.65 7.83
C PRO A 211 -14.76 -19.98 7.77
N GLY A 212 -15.81 -20.79 7.64
CA GLY A 212 -17.19 -20.31 7.64
C GLY A 212 -17.70 -19.72 6.33
N LEU A 213 -16.86 -19.64 5.28
CA LEU A 213 -17.29 -19.18 3.94
C LEU A 213 -17.64 -20.38 3.05
N ALA A 214 -18.94 -20.60 2.83
CA ALA A 214 -19.46 -21.66 1.97
C ALA A 214 -19.56 -21.21 0.51
N THR A 215 -20.09 -19.99 0.27
CA THR A 215 -20.43 -19.51 -1.08
C THR A 215 -19.37 -18.58 -1.67
N ASP A 216 -19.36 -18.46 -3.01
CA ASP A 216 -18.47 -17.51 -3.69
C ASP A 216 -18.81 -16.05 -3.35
N GLU A 217 -20.08 -15.73 -3.09
CA GLU A 217 -20.47 -14.39 -2.62
C GLU A 217 -19.87 -14.05 -1.26
N GLN A 218 -19.93 -14.99 -0.29
CA GLN A 218 -19.33 -14.80 1.03
C GLN A 218 -17.81 -14.54 0.94
N ARG A 219 -17.14 -15.25 0.02
CA ARG A 219 -15.72 -15.06 -0.28
C ARG A 219 -15.41 -13.71 -0.94
N ILE A 220 -16.26 -13.24 -1.87
CA ILE A 220 -16.13 -11.90 -2.46
C ILE A 220 -16.28 -10.83 -1.38
N ARG A 221 -17.32 -10.90 -0.54
CA ARG A 221 -17.54 -9.94 0.55
C ARG A 221 -16.38 -9.93 1.54
N PHE A 222 -15.84 -11.10 1.88
CA PHE A 222 -14.62 -11.21 2.69
C PHE A 222 -13.43 -10.51 1.99
N ALA A 223 -13.19 -10.79 0.72
CA ALA A 223 -12.08 -10.22 -0.03
C ALA A 223 -12.15 -8.68 -0.08
N PHE A 224 -13.34 -8.10 -0.30
CA PHE A 224 -13.54 -6.65 -0.27
C PHE A 224 -13.24 -6.03 1.10
N ARG A 225 -13.72 -6.65 2.18
CA ARG A 225 -13.45 -6.14 3.53
C ARG A 225 -11.96 -6.17 3.87
N VAL A 226 -11.25 -7.23 3.50
CA VAL A 226 -9.82 -7.34 3.82
C VAL A 226 -8.98 -6.41 2.95
N ALA A 227 -9.25 -6.32 1.64
CA ALA A 227 -8.43 -5.53 0.72
C ALA A 227 -8.79 -4.03 0.69
N LEU A 228 -10.08 -3.69 0.76
CA LEU A 228 -10.60 -2.34 0.54
C LEU A 228 -11.26 -1.73 1.79
N SER A 229 -11.34 -2.46 2.90
CA SER A 229 -11.97 -1.98 4.15
C SER A 229 -13.42 -1.52 4.01
N ARG A 230 -14.16 -2.04 3.02
CA ARG A 230 -15.59 -1.76 2.81
C ARG A 230 -16.35 -3.00 2.36
N GLU A 231 -17.68 -2.91 2.38
CA GLU A 231 -18.55 -3.93 1.80
C GLU A 231 -18.56 -3.86 0.26
N ALA A 232 -18.70 -5.03 -0.36
CA ALA A 232 -18.93 -5.14 -1.80
C ALA A 232 -20.37 -4.71 -2.14
N LYS A 233 -20.51 -3.89 -3.18
CA LYS A 233 -21.83 -3.52 -3.72
C LYS A 233 -22.42 -4.70 -4.50
N PRO A 234 -23.77 -4.82 -4.58
CA PRO A 234 -24.41 -5.91 -5.32
C PRO A 234 -23.91 -6.07 -6.76
N VAL A 235 -23.74 -4.95 -7.48
CA VAL A 235 -23.24 -4.94 -8.87
C VAL A 235 -21.81 -5.49 -8.97
N GLU A 236 -20.95 -5.20 -7.99
CA GLU A 236 -19.57 -5.71 -7.95
C GLU A 236 -19.55 -7.22 -7.70
N ILE A 237 -20.44 -7.71 -6.84
CA ILE A 237 -20.61 -9.14 -6.56
C ILE A 237 -21.04 -9.89 -7.82
N ASP A 238 -22.05 -9.38 -8.52
CA ASP A 238 -22.58 -10.03 -9.73
C ASP A 238 -21.55 -10.06 -10.86
N TYR A 239 -20.80 -8.97 -11.05
CA TYR A 239 -19.70 -8.91 -12.02
C TYR A 239 -18.60 -9.93 -11.69
N LEU A 240 -18.17 -10.00 -10.42
CA LEU A 240 -17.11 -10.92 -10.01
C LEU A 240 -17.56 -12.38 -10.04
N LYS A 241 -18.82 -12.69 -9.73
CA LYS A 241 -19.38 -14.04 -9.91
C LYS A 241 -19.33 -14.46 -11.37
N SER A 242 -19.71 -13.56 -12.28
CA SER A 242 -19.65 -13.82 -13.72
C SER A 242 -18.21 -14.03 -14.21
N LEU A 243 -17.28 -13.20 -13.74
CA LEU A 243 -15.85 -13.34 -14.03
C LEU A 243 -15.27 -14.66 -13.50
N LEU A 244 -15.63 -15.04 -12.28
CA LEU A 244 -15.22 -16.28 -11.63
C LEU A 244 -15.73 -17.52 -12.36
N ALA A 245 -16.94 -17.47 -12.93
CA ALA A 245 -17.48 -18.53 -13.77
C ALA A 245 -16.69 -18.66 -15.09
N LYS A 246 -16.48 -17.55 -15.79
CA LYS A 246 -15.67 -17.52 -17.02
C LYS A 246 -14.25 -18.04 -16.80
N ARG A 247 -13.59 -17.61 -15.72
CA ARG A 247 -12.25 -18.10 -15.38
C ARG A 247 -12.23 -19.58 -15.02
N ALA A 248 -13.30 -20.12 -14.43
CA ALA A 248 -13.39 -21.55 -14.16
C ALA A 248 -13.42 -22.37 -15.46
N GLU A 249 -14.14 -21.91 -16.48
CA GLU A 249 -14.20 -22.55 -17.81
C GLU A 249 -12.84 -22.50 -18.53
N GLU A 250 -12.19 -21.34 -18.54
CA GLU A 250 -10.86 -21.18 -19.16
C GLU A 250 -9.80 -22.08 -18.49
N LEU A 251 -9.79 -22.16 -17.15
CA LEU A 251 -8.87 -23.02 -16.40
C LEU A 251 -9.23 -24.52 -16.49
N ALA A 252 -10.47 -24.84 -16.88
CA ALA A 252 -10.86 -26.21 -17.21
C ALA A 252 -10.30 -26.61 -18.59
N ALA A 253 -10.30 -25.70 -19.56
CA ALA A 253 -9.76 -25.89 -20.90
C ALA A 253 -8.21 -25.95 -20.92
N ASP A 254 -7.53 -25.15 -20.09
CA ASP A 254 -6.07 -25.20 -19.94
C ASP A 254 -5.63 -25.39 -18.47
N PRO A 255 -5.57 -26.65 -17.99
CA PRO A 255 -5.08 -26.94 -16.65
C PRO A 255 -3.60 -26.61 -16.43
N LYS A 256 -2.78 -26.53 -17.50
CA LYS A 256 -1.34 -26.27 -17.38
C LYS A 256 -1.08 -24.83 -16.96
N ALA A 257 -1.87 -23.88 -17.47
CA ALA A 257 -1.81 -22.47 -17.05
C ALA A 257 -2.05 -22.31 -15.54
N ALA A 258 -3.01 -23.05 -14.96
CA ALA A 258 -3.29 -23.00 -13.53
C ALA A 258 -2.07 -23.45 -12.69
N VAL A 259 -1.40 -24.53 -13.12
CA VAL A 259 -0.23 -25.08 -12.43
C VAL A 259 0.97 -24.14 -12.58
N ALA A 260 1.17 -23.55 -13.76
CA ALA A 260 2.25 -22.59 -14.01
C ALA A 260 2.12 -21.36 -13.11
N LEU A 261 0.94 -20.74 -13.08
CA LEU A 261 0.65 -19.57 -12.25
C LEU A 261 0.87 -19.88 -10.76
N VAL A 262 0.33 -21.00 -10.28
CA VAL A 262 0.46 -21.40 -8.88
C VAL A 262 1.91 -21.76 -8.53
N GLY A 263 2.70 -22.23 -9.51
CA GLY A 263 4.13 -22.51 -9.36
C GLY A 263 4.99 -21.25 -9.13
N GLU A 264 4.47 -20.05 -9.43
CA GLU A 264 5.16 -18.80 -9.12
C GLU A 264 5.17 -18.47 -7.62
N ALA A 265 4.20 -19.01 -6.86
CA ALA A 265 4.10 -18.83 -5.42
C ALA A 265 5.15 -19.66 -4.63
N ARG A 266 6.41 -19.25 -4.72
CA ARG A 266 7.51 -19.90 -3.99
C ARG A 266 7.34 -19.69 -2.49
N GLY A 267 7.09 -20.77 -1.75
CA GLY A 267 6.99 -20.76 -0.28
C GLY A 267 5.57 -20.75 0.29
N LEU A 268 4.52 -20.81 -0.56
CA LEU A 268 3.15 -21.04 -0.08
C LEU A 268 2.88 -22.54 0.09
N VAL A 269 2.32 -22.92 1.24
CA VAL A 269 1.78 -24.26 1.45
C VAL A 269 0.40 -24.33 0.79
N ILE A 270 0.36 -24.89 -0.42
CA ILE A 270 -0.88 -25.06 -1.18
C ILE A 270 -1.40 -26.49 -0.94
N ARG A 271 -2.68 -26.59 -0.54
CA ARG A 271 -3.34 -27.89 -0.33
C ARG A 271 -3.38 -28.68 -1.65
N LYS A 272 -3.10 -29.99 -1.57
CA LYS A 272 -3.14 -30.88 -2.74
C LYS A 272 -4.55 -30.87 -3.35
N GLY A 273 -4.64 -30.67 -4.67
CA GLY A 273 -5.90 -30.68 -5.44
C GLY A 273 -6.55 -29.32 -5.70
N GLU A 274 -6.04 -28.24 -5.10
CA GLU A 274 -6.61 -26.88 -5.25
C GLU A 274 -5.98 -25.91 -6.28
N PRO A 275 -4.99 -26.26 -7.16
CA PRO A 275 -4.39 -25.26 -8.07
C PRO A 275 -5.39 -24.51 -8.95
N LYS A 276 -6.42 -25.20 -9.48
CA LYS A 276 -7.47 -24.56 -10.29
C LYS A 276 -8.31 -23.57 -9.49
N ARG A 277 -8.66 -23.95 -8.26
CA ARG A 277 -9.44 -23.09 -7.36
C ARG A 277 -8.64 -21.87 -6.94
N LEU A 278 -7.35 -22.06 -6.65
CA LEU A 278 -6.44 -20.98 -6.32
C LEU A 278 -6.23 -20.02 -7.50
N ALA A 279 -5.98 -20.56 -8.70
CA ALA A 279 -5.84 -19.77 -9.92
C ALA A 279 -7.11 -18.97 -10.27
N LYS A 280 -8.30 -19.55 -10.03
CA LYS A 280 -9.58 -18.85 -10.17
C LYS A 280 -9.65 -17.64 -9.23
N TRP A 281 -9.34 -17.83 -7.94
CA TRP A 281 -9.40 -16.76 -6.94
C TRP A 281 -8.24 -15.75 -7.04
N PHE A 282 -7.12 -16.13 -7.64
CA PHE A 282 -6.04 -15.21 -7.98
C PHE A 282 -6.54 -14.05 -8.83
N THR A 283 -7.46 -14.28 -9.78
CA THR A 283 -8.01 -13.18 -10.60
C THR A 283 -8.66 -12.11 -9.73
N VAL A 284 -9.48 -12.50 -8.75
CA VAL A 284 -10.14 -11.55 -7.83
C VAL A 284 -9.12 -10.87 -6.93
N ALA A 285 -8.19 -11.64 -6.35
CA ALA A 285 -7.15 -11.10 -5.49
C ALA A 285 -6.26 -10.07 -6.21
N ASN A 286 -5.83 -10.39 -7.44
CA ASN A 286 -5.00 -9.51 -8.26
C ASN A 286 -5.76 -8.23 -8.63
N ILE A 287 -7.03 -8.33 -9.06
CA ILE A 287 -7.87 -7.15 -9.31
C ILE A 287 -7.94 -6.25 -8.08
N LEU A 288 -8.33 -6.79 -6.92
CA LEU A 288 -8.53 -5.99 -5.71
C LEU A 288 -7.25 -5.30 -5.22
N LEU A 289 -6.10 -5.98 -5.30
CA LEU A 289 -4.81 -5.39 -4.95
C LEU A 289 -4.32 -4.36 -5.99
N ASN A 290 -4.88 -4.36 -7.20
CA ASN A 290 -4.54 -3.43 -8.28
C ASN A 290 -5.47 -2.22 -8.38
N LEU A 291 -6.66 -2.27 -7.76
CA LEU A 291 -7.60 -1.16 -7.77
C LEU A 291 -6.99 0.09 -7.14
N ASP A 292 -7.38 1.26 -7.65
CA ASP A 292 -7.03 2.56 -7.07
C ASP A 292 -7.40 2.61 -5.56
N GLU A 293 -8.55 2.05 -5.20
CA GLU A 293 -9.00 1.90 -3.80
C GLU A 293 -8.04 1.04 -2.94
N GLY A 294 -7.34 0.07 -3.52
CA GLY A 294 -6.41 -0.81 -2.78
C GLY A 294 -5.05 -0.17 -2.50
N ILE A 295 -4.69 0.90 -3.23
CA ILE A 295 -3.39 1.58 -3.13
C ILE A 295 -3.48 3.02 -2.63
N VAL A 296 -4.68 3.48 -2.32
CA VAL A 296 -4.95 4.83 -1.83
C VAL A 296 -5.36 4.77 -0.36
N LYS A 297 -4.91 5.75 0.44
CA LYS A 297 -5.46 6.01 1.76
C LYS A 297 -6.56 7.06 1.64
N GLY A 298 -7.67 6.86 2.34
CA GLY A 298 -8.83 7.76 2.36
C GLY A 298 -10.13 7.07 2.02
#